data_AF-A0A929T5V8-F1
#
_entry.id   AF-A0A929T5V8-F1
#
_cell.length_a   1.000
_cell.length_b   1.000
_cell.length_c   1.000
_cell.angle_alpha   90.00
_cell.angle_beta   90.00
_cell.angle_gamma   90.00
#
_symmetry.space_group_name_H-M   'P 1'
#
loop_
_entity.id
_entity.type
_entity.pdbx_description
1 polymer ?
#
loop_
_entity_poly.entity_id
_entity_poly.type
_entity_poly.pdbx_seq_one_letter_code
_entity_poly.pdbx_strand_id
1 'polypeptide(L)' 'MGLDYKSSGVDIEAGYRSVELIKQSVKETMRPEVLGALGGFSGAFSLQKIKEMRSPVLL' A
#
# COMPACT_ATOMS: atom_id res chain seq x y z
N MET A 1 -29.48 -16.80 -14.31
CA MET A 1 -29.33 -15.74 -13.29
C MET A 1 -27.85 -15.63 -12.99
N GLY A 2 -27.20 -14.58 -13.52
CA GLY A 2 -25.76 -14.40 -13.33
C GLY A 2 -25.45 -14.15 -11.85
N LEU A 3 -24.42 -14.81 -11.33
CA LEU A 3 -23.88 -14.53 -10.00
C LEU A 3 -23.46 -13.07 -9.96
N ASP A 4 -24.18 -12.26 -9.18
CA ASP A 4 -23.81 -10.89 -8.86
C ASP A 4 -23.02 -10.91 -7.54
N TYR A 5 -21.88 -10.23 -7.51
CA TYR A 5 -21.08 -10.11 -6.29
C TYR A 5 -21.91 -9.48 -5.16
N LYS A 6 -22.81 -8.56 -5.50
CA LYS A 6 -23.68 -7.92 -4.52
C LYS A 6 -24.68 -8.87 -3.89
N SER A 7 -25.25 -9.81 -4.65
CA SER A 7 -26.15 -10.83 -4.09
C SER A 7 -25.42 -11.84 -3.21
N SER A 8 -24.09 -11.93 -3.35
CA SER A 8 -23.20 -12.70 -2.47
C SER A 8 -22.74 -11.90 -1.25
N GLY A 9 -23.27 -10.70 -1.04
CA GLY A 9 -22.91 -9.80 0.08
C GLY A 9 -21.64 -8.98 -0.13
N VAL A 10 -21.07 -8.97 -1.35
CA VAL A 10 -19.85 -8.22 -1.68
C VAL A 10 -20.22 -6.90 -2.34
N ASP A 11 -19.93 -5.78 -1.66
CA ASP A 11 -20.07 -4.43 -2.21
C ASP A 11 -18.72 -3.91 -2.70
N ILE A 12 -18.54 -3.94 -4.02
CA ILE A 12 -17.31 -3.51 -4.69
C ILE A 12 -17.10 -1.99 -4.55
N GLU A 13 -18.17 -1.20 -4.61
CA GLU A 13 -18.10 0.27 -4.51
C GLU A 13 -17.68 0.70 -3.10
N ALA A 14 -18.22 0.04 -2.08
CA ALA A 14 -17.79 0.23 -0.69
C ALA A 14 -16.30 -0.13 -0.52
N GLY A 15 -15.84 -1.18 -1.20
CA GLY A 15 -14.44 -1.56 -1.28
C GLY A 15 -13.55 -0.43 -1.83
N TYR A 16 -13.91 0.13 -2.99
CA TYR A 16 -13.16 1.24 -3.58
C TYR A 16 -13.14 2.48 -2.69
N ARG A 17 -14.29 2.83 -2.09
CA ARG A 17 -14.36 3.96 -1.14
C ARG A 17 -13.43 3.76 0.04
N SER A 18 -13.36 2.53 0.57
CA SER A 18 -12.46 2.19 1.68
C SER A 18 -10.98 2.37 1.29
N VAL A 19 -10.61 1.94 0.08
CA VAL A 19 -9.25 2.14 -0.44
C VAL A 19 -8.92 3.63 -0.58
N GLU A 20 -9.84 4.45 -1.12
CA GLU A 20 -9.62 5.90 -1.27
C GLU A 20 -9.42 6.62 0.08
N LEU A 21 -10.16 6.21 1.12
CA LEU A 21 -9.99 6.77 2.46
C LEU A 21 -8.60 6.44 3.04
N ILE A 22 -8.13 5.20 2.86
CA ILE A 22 -6.83 4.75 3.36
C ILE A 22 -5.66 5.41 2.59
N LYS A 23 -5.85 5.69 1.29
CA LYS A 23 -4.81 6.31 0.45
C LYS A 23 -4.27 7.61 1.03
N GLN A 24 -5.11 8.44 1.65
CA GLN A 24 -4.66 9.71 2.24
C GLN A 24 -3.73 9.47 3.44
N SER A 25 -4.15 8.63 4.40
CA SER A 25 -3.32 8.28 5.55
C SER A 25 -2.01 7.61 5.16
N VAL A 26 -2.00 6.74 4.13
CA VAL A 26 -0.76 6.14 3.63
C VAL A 26 0.14 7.18 2.98
N LYS A 27 -0.42 8.12 2.20
CA LYS A 27 0.34 9.16 1.51
C LYS A 27 1.11 10.05 2.49
N GLU A 28 0.55 10.32 3.67
CA GLU A 28 1.21 11.10 4.73
C GLU A 28 2.49 10.43 5.26
N THR A 29 2.61 9.11 5.11
CA THR A 29 3.79 8.33 5.56
C THR A 29 4.87 8.19 4.49
N MET A 30 4.65 8.73 3.29
CA MET A 30 5.58 8.57 2.17
C MET A 30 6.93 9.22 2.47
N ARG A 31 8.00 8.50 2.12
CA ARG A 31 9.38 8.95 2.26
C ARG A 31 10.14 8.75 0.94
N PRO A 32 11.26 9.46 0.72
CA PRO A 32 12.06 9.32 -0.50
C PRO A 32 12.56 7.89 -0.74
N GLU A 33 12.68 7.08 0.31
CA GLU A 33 13.11 5.70 0.20
C GLU A 33 11.98 4.74 -0.26
N VAL A 34 10.71 5.11 -0.14
CA VAL A 34 9.59 4.25 -0.56
C VAL A 34 9.55 4.20 -2.09
N LEU A 35 9.50 2.99 -2.65
CA LEU A 35 9.42 2.72 -4.07
C LEU A 35 8.04 2.15 -4.41
N GLY A 36 7.27 2.89 -5.22
CA GLY A 36 5.92 2.53 -5.64
C GLY A 36 4.81 3.29 -4.90
N ALA A 37 3.56 2.86 -5.10
CA ALA A 37 2.36 3.46 -4.52
C ALA A 37 1.40 2.40 -3.97
N LEU A 38 0.46 2.83 -3.12
CA LEU A 38 -0.57 1.96 -2.55
C LEU A 38 -1.46 1.36 -3.65
N GLY A 39 -1.58 0.03 -3.66
CA GLY A 39 -2.36 -0.73 -4.64
C GLY A 39 -1.53 -1.52 -5.66
N GLY A 40 -0.21 -1.38 -5.66
CA GLY A 40 0.69 -2.31 -6.37
C GLY A 40 0.84 -3.63 -5.60
N PHE A 41 1.04 -4.74 -6.32
CA PHE A 41 1.21 -6.10 -5.76
C PHE A 41 2.33 -6.22 -4.69
N SER A 42 3.28 -5.29 -4.67
CA SER A 42 4.35 -5.22 -3.68
C SER A 42 4.75 -3.78 -3.38
N GLY A 43 5.12 -3.50 -2.12
CA GLY A 43 5.84 -2.28 -1.74
C GLY A 43 7.34 -2.57 -1.63
N ALA A 44 8.17 -1.59 -1.98
CA ALA A 44 9.62 -1.69 -1.81
C ALA A 44 10.18 -0.45 -1.10
N PHE A 45 11.36 -0.60 -0.47
CA PHE A 45 12.04 0.46 0.26
C PHE A 45 13.52 0.43 -0.09
N SER A 46 14.05 1.57 -0.54
CA SER A 46 15.45 1.73 -0.91
C SER A 46 16.34 1.72 0.34
N LEU A 47 17.31 0.81 0.36
CA LEU A 47 18.34 0.75 1.40
C LEU A 47 19.62 1.52 1.02
N GLN A 48 19.60 2.32 -0.05
CA GLN A 48 20.81 2.99 -0.55
C GLN A 48 21.53 3.82 0.52
N LYS A 49 20.79 4.53 1.37
CA LYS A 49 21.36 5.32 2.48
C LYS A 49 22.05 4.48 3.55
N ILE A 50 21.68 3.22 3.71
CA ILE A 50 22.29 2.32 4.71
C ILE A 50 23.76 2.06 4.38
N LYS A 51 24.18 2.23 3.11
CA LYS A 51 25.58 2.11 2.70
C LYS A 51 26.53 3.08 3.41
N GLU A 52 26.01 4.16 3.98
CA GLU A 52 26.78 5.16 4.73
C GLU A 52 26.92 4.80 6.22
N MET A 53 26.21 3.78 6.68
CA MET A 53 26.24 3.34 8.08
C MET A 53 27.45 2.44 8.36
N ARG A 54 28.15 2.69 9.47
CA ARG A 54 29.36 1.93 9.88
C ARG A 54 29.09 0.46 10.20
N SER A 55 27.98 0.17 10.86
CA SER A 55 27.58 -1.20 11.24
C SER A 55 26.05 -1.24 11.34
N PRO A 56 25.33 -1.31 10.20
CA PRO A 56 23.89 -1.32 10.21
C PRO A 56 23.36 -2.66 10.71
N VAL A 57 22.32 -2.60 11.55
CA VAL A 57 21.58 -3.77 12.03
C VAL A 57 20.11 -3.54 11.67
N LEU A 58 19.50 -4.53 11.02
CA LEU A 58 18.07 -4.58 10.76
C LEU A 58 17.49 -5.67 11.68
N LEU A 59 16.50 -5.29 12.48
CA LEU A 59 15.69 -6.21 13.28
C LEU A 59 14.49 -6.69 12.46
#